data_AF-A0AAD5PHN3-F1
#
_entry.id   AF-A0AAD5PHN3-F1
#
_cell.length_a   1.000
_cell.length_b   1.000
_cell.length_c   1.000
_cell.angle_alpha   90.00
_cell.angle_beta   90.00
_cell.angle_gamma   90.00
#
_symmetry.space_group_name_H-M   'P 1'
#
loop_
_entity.id
_entity.type
_entity.pdbx_description
1 polymer ?
#
loop_
_entity_poly.entity_id
_entity_poly.type
_entity_poly.pdbx_seq_one_letter_code
_entity_poly.pdbx_strand_id
1 'polypeptide(L)'
;MTGINEIMHKRLMDSIKAVPGKWKIVVVDSKSSRTLFAACKIYDILEENVTLVENIEKQRQPYPTLDAVYFLTPCRDSILRLVDDFTGHNGAMYKAAHIHFTSGNTNAYFCTSKKN
;
A
#
# COMPACT_ATOMS: atom_id res chain seq x y z
N MET A 1 3.51 -27.66 -11.79
CA MET A 1 3.41 -26.42 -12.58
C MET A 1 2.78 -25.37 -11.69
N THR A 2 3.54 -24.36 -11.26
CA THR A 2 3.01 -23.28 -10.40
C THR A 2 2.06 -22.41 -11.20
N GLY A 3 0.82 -22.24 -10.73
CA GLY A 3 -0.19 -21.43 -11.39
C GLY A 3 0.13 -19.93 -11.31
N ILE A 4 -0.43 -19.13 -12.21
CA ILE A 4 -0.24 -17.67 -12.19
C ILE A 4 -0.70 -17.04 -10.86
N ASN A 5 -1.77 -17.58 -10.27
CA ASN A 5 -2.29 -17.16 -8.97
C ASN A 5 -1.28 -17.41 -7.85
N GLU A 6 -0.56 -18.53 -7.89
CA GLU A 6 0.42 -18.89 -6.87
C GLU A 6 1.65 -17.99 -6.92
N ILE A 7 2.12 -17.68 -8.14
CA ILE A 7 3.24 -16.73 -8.35
C ILE A 7 2.83 -15.33 -7.86
N MET A 8 1.62 -14.91 -8.18
CA MET A 8 1.09 -13.60 -7.78
C MET A 8 0.92 -13.50 -6.26
N HIS A 9 0.32 -14.51 -5.65
CA HIS A 9 0.20 -14.64 -4.20
C HIS A 9 1.56 -14.53 -3.52
N LYS A 10 2.54 -15.32 -3.98
CA LYS A 10 3.90 -15.30 -3.44
C LYS A 10 4.53 -13.91 -3.50
N ARG A 11 4.46 -13.23 -4.65
CA ARG A 11 5.06 -11.89 -4.81
C ARG A 11 4.41 -10.83 -3.90
N LEU A 12 3.09 -10.87 -3.75
CA LEU A 12 2.37 -9.96 -2.86
C LEU A 12 2.74 -10.20 -1.40
N MET A 13 2.74 -11.46 -0.97
CA MET A 13 3.13 -11.83 0.40
C MET A 13 4.59 -11.48 0.69
N ASP A 14 5.51 -11.76 -0.24
CA ASP A 14 6.93 -11.42 -0.07
C ASP A 14 7.13 -9.91 0.09
N SER A 15 6.33 -9.08 -0.61
CA SER A 15 6.37 -7.61 -0.47
C SER A 15 5.91 -7.14 0.91
N ILE A 16 4.84 -7.75 1.45
CA ILE A 16 4.34 -7.45 2.80
C ILE A 16 5.33 -7.91 3.87
N LYS A 17 5.96 -9.07 3.69
CA LYS A 17 6.99 -9.63 4.58
C LYS A 17 8.27 -8.82 4.62
N ALA A 18 8.65 -8.23 3.50
CA ALA A 18 9.87 -7.43 3.39
C ALA A 18 9.83 -6.17 4.27
N VAL A 19 8.63 -5.68 4.62
CA VAL A 19 8.47 -4.53 5.51
C VAL A 19 8.68 -4.97 6.96
N PRO A 20 9.74 -4.48 7.64
CA PRO A 20 10.01 -4.83 9.02
C PRO A 20 8.97 -4.21 9.96
N GLY A 21 8.65 -4.89 11.06
CA GLY A 21 7.70 -4.40 12.05
C GLY A 21 6.63 -5.42 12.40
N LYS A 22 6.22 -5.43 13.68
CA LYS A 22 5.24 -6.38 14.22
C LYS A 22 3.80 -6.03 13.86
N TRP A 23 3.52 -4.77 13.53
CA TRP A 23 2.17 -4.32 13.18
C TRP A 23 2.28 -3.31 12.04
N LYS A 24 1.58 -3.60 10.94
CA LYS A 24 1.56 -2.76 9.75
C LYS A 24 0.16 -2.65 9.18
N ILE A 25 -0.09 -1.58 8.44
CA ILE A 25 -1.36 -1.35 7.76
C ILE A 25 -1.14 -1.51 6.26
N VAL A 26 -2.01 -2.23 5.58
CA VAL A 26 -1.97 -2.32 4.12
C VAL A 26 -2.98 -1.33 3.55
N VAL A 27 -2.51 -0.42 2.71
CA VAL A 27 -3.34 0.58 2.04
C VAL A 27 -3.41 0.26 0.55
N VAL A 28 -4.62 0.21 0.02
CA VAL A 28 -4.90 -0.13 -1.38
C VAL A 28 -5.76 0.95 -2.04
N ASP A 29 -5.76 1.00 -3.36
CA ASP A 29 -6.77 1.72 -4.16
C ASP A 29 -7.81 0.76 -4.77
N SER A 30 -8.85 1.30 -5.40
CA SER A 30 -9.95 0.48 -5.94
C SER A 30 -9.54 -0.51 -7.04
N LYS A 31 -8.39 -0.30 -7.69
CA LYS A 31 -7.88 -1.21 -8.74
C LYS A 31 -6.94 -2.26 -8.16
N SER A 32 -5.96 -1.85 -7.35
CA SER A 32 -5.02 -2.72 -6.66
C SER A 32 -5.70 -3.65 -5.64
N SER A 33 -6.77 -3.20 -4.99
CA SER A 33 -7.58 -4.06 -4.10
C SER A 33 -8.15 -5.26 -4.83
N ARG A 34 -8.64 -5.10 -6.06
CA ARG A 34 -9.13 -6.23 -6.88
C ARG A 34 -8.00 -7.19 -7.21
N THR A 35 -6.83 -6.66 -7.55
CA THR A 35 -5.61 -7.44 -7.82
C THR A 35 -5.17 -8.22 -6.59
N LEU A 36 -5.17 -7.59 -5.41
CA LEU A 36 -4.80 -8.20 -4.14
C LEU A 36 -5.77 -9.32 -3.76
N PHE A 37 -7.07 -9.04 -3.77
CA PHE A 37 -8.10 -10.00 -3.37
C PHE A 37 -8.37 -11.11 -4.39
N ALA A 38 -7.91 -10.96 -5.64
CA ALA A 38 -7.92 -12.04 -6.63
C ALA A 38 -6.84 -13.09 -6.35
N ALA A 39 -5.72 -12.70 -5.73
CA ALA A 39 -4.57 -13.59 -5.50
C ALA A 39 -4.45 -14.06 -4.06
N CYS A 40 -4.91 -13.28 -3.09
CA CYS A 40 -4.72 -13.51 -1.66
C CYS A 40 -6.05 -13.47 -0.92
N LYS A 41 -6.26 -14.40 0.03
CA LYS A 41 -7.38 -14.26 0.97
C LYS A 41 -7.01 -13.21 2.01
N ILE A 42 -8.01 -12.53 2.56
CA ILE A 42 -7.77 -11.53 3.61
C ILE A 42 -7.07 -12.12 4.83
N TYR A 43 -7.38 -13.37 5.18
CA TYR A 43 -6.76 -14.07 6.30
C TYR A 43 -5.25 -14.24 6.12
N ASP A 44 -4.82 -14.63 4.91
CA ASP A 44 -3.39 -14.80 4.58
C ASP A 44 -2.63 -13.47 4.77
N ILE A 45 -3.28 -12.34 4.48
CA ILE A 45 -2.69 -11.00 4.66
C ILE A 45 -2.57 -10.65 6.15
N LEU A 46 -3.62 -10.92 6.93
CA LEU A 46 -3.68 -10.57 8.36
C LEU A 46 -2.67 -11.38 9.20
N GLU A 47 -2.39 -12.64 8.82
CA GLU A 47 -1.37 -13.47 9.47
C GLU A 47 0.04 -12.90 9.32
N GLU A 48 0.29 -12.06 8.31
CA GLU A 48 1.58 -11.43 8.05
C GLU A 48 1.77 -10.11 8.81
N ASN A 49 1.31 -10.08 10.06
CA ASN A 49 1.43 -8.94 10.97
C ASN A 49 0.71 -7.67 10.46
N VAL A 50 -0.34 -7.85 9.65
CA VAL A 50 -1.17 -6.76 9.13
C VAL A 50 -2.38 -6.60 10.03
N THR A 51 -2.57 -5.41 10.58
CA THR A 51 -3.72 -5.11 11.45
C THR A 51 -4.98 -4.87 10.64
N LEU A 52 -4.86 -4.11 9.55
CA LEU A 52 -5.99 -3.63 8.74
C LEU A 52 -5.59 -3.52 7.27
N VAL A 53 -6.57 -3.72 6.40
CA VAL A 53 -6.50 -3.38 4.97
C VAL A 53 -7.47 -2.23 4.70
N GLU A 54 -6.95 -1.07 4.33
CA GLU A 54 -7.73 0.16 4.13
C GLU A 54 -7.70 0.62 2.67
N ASN A 55 -8.74 1.34 2.23
CA ASN A 55 -8.76 1.96 0.90
C ASN A 55 -8.39 3.44 1.00
N ILE A 56 -7.39 3.87 0.22
CA ILE A 56 -6.88 5.25 0.18
C ILE A 56 -7.96 6.27 -0.24
N GLU A 57 -8.96 5.85 -1.00
CA GLU A 57 -10.05 6.68 -1.50
C GLU A 57 -11.11 7.01 -0.43
N LYS A 58 -11.07 6.31 0.72
CA LYS A 58 -12.00 6.50 1.83
C LYS A 58 -11.36 7.31 2.95
N GLN A 59 -12.20 7.92 3.80
CA GLN A 59 -11.73 8.44 5.09
C GLN A 59 -11.25 7.28 5.97
N ARG A 60 -10.05 7.44 6.51
CA ARG A 60 -9.32 6.45 7.33
C ARG A 60 -8.91 7.09 8.66
N GLN A 61 -8.62 6.27 9.66
CA GLN A 61 -8.14 6.74 10.96
C GLN A 61 -6.61 6.88 10.93
N PRO A 62 -6.02 7.95 11.52
CA PRO A 62 -4.58 8.07 11.60
C PRO A 62 -3.98 7.10 12.63
N TYR A 63 -2.90 6.42 12.22
CA TYR A 63 -2.10 5.51 13.06
C TYR A 63 -0.62 5.90 12.98
N PRO A 64 -0.21 7.03 13.58
CA PRO A 64 1.14 7.60 13.44
C PRO A 64 2.26 6.74 14.06
N THR A 65 1.92 5.66 14.77
CA THR A 65 2.87 4.71 15.37
C THR A 65 3.14 3.48 14.51
N LEU A 66 2.32 3.25 13.47
CA LEU A 66 2.37 2.08 12.61
C LEU A 66 2.93 2.43 11.23
N ASP A 67 3.63 1.47 10.63
CA ASP A 67 4.13 1.59 9.26
C ASP A 67 3.03 1.15 8.28
N ALA A 68 2.94 1.81 7.13
CA ALA A 68 1.94 1.51 6.10
C ALA A 68 2.58 0.99 4.81
N VAL A 69 2.00 -0.09 4.27
CA VAL A 69 2.37 -0.70 2.99
C VAL A 69 1.32 -0.34 1.97
N TYR A 70 1.70 0.50 1.01
CA TYR A 70 0.81 1.00 -0.03
C TYR A 70 0.95 0.15 -1.29
N PHE A 71 -0.12 -0.51 -1.71
CA PHE A 71 -0.23 -1.05 -3.06
C PHE A 71 -1.14 -0.13 -3.87
N LEU A 72 -0.57 0.67 -4.77
CA LEU A 72 -1.32 1.69 -5.49
C LEU A 72 -1.17 1.54 -7.00
N THR A 73 -2.20 1.95 -7.73
CA THR A 73 -2.06 2.24 -9.15
C THR A 73 -1.28 3.54 -9.30
N PRO A 74 -0.31 3.63 -10.23
CA PRO A 74 0.44 4.86 -10.48
C PRO A 74 -0.43 5.90 -11.23
N CYS A 75 -1.50 6.36 -10.59
CA CYS A 75 -2.36 7.43 -11.09
C CYS A 75 -2.23 8.67 -10.19
N ARG A 76 -2.53 9.84 -10.78
CA ARG A 76 -2.45 11.14 -10.10
C ARG A 76 -3.25 11.15 -8.79
N ASP A 77 -4.46 10.58 -8.82
CA ASP A 77 -5.38 10.55 -7.70
C ASP A 77 -4.85 9.75 -6.50
N SER A 78 -4.27 8.57 -6.72
CA SER A 78 -3.67 7.76 -5.64
C SER A 78 -2.41 8.41 -5.10
N ILE A 79 -1.60 9.03 -5.97
CA ILE A 79 -0.36 9.70 -5.57
C ILE A 79 -0.65 10.97 -4.76
N LEU A 80 -1.62 11.79 -5.17
CA LEU A 80 -1.99 12.98 -4.41
C LEU A 80 -2.50 12.63 -3.02
N ARG A 81 -3.37 11.63 -2.89
CA ARG A 81 -3.84 11.16 -1.57
C ARG A 81 -2.71 10.59 -0.71
N LEU A 82 -1.76 9.89 -1.33
CA LEU A 82 -0.56 9.43 -0.62
C LEU A 82 0.26 10.62 -0.10
N VAL A 83 0.42 11.68 -0.89
CA VAL A 83 1.12 12.89 -0.42
C VAL A 83 0.35 13.54 0.72
N ASP A 84 -0.97 13.67 0.59
CA ASP A 84 -1.84 14.26 1.61
C ASP A 84 -1.77 13.51 2.95
N ASP A 85 -1.59 12.18 2.94
CA ASP A 85 -1.38 11.37 4.14
C ASP A 85 -0.16 11.82 4.97
N PHE A 86 0.86 12.43 4.35
CA PHE A 86 2.09 12.84 5.04
C PHE A 86 2.30 14.35 5.13
N THR A 87 1.63 15.15 4.29
CA THR A 87 1.75 16.61 4.30
C THR A 87 0.56 17.31 4.95
N GLY A 88 -0.46 16.56 5.37
CA GLY A 88 -1.67 17.13 5.98
C GLY A 88 -1.41 17.93 7.26
N HIS A 89 -2.21 18.96 7.50
CA HIS A 89 -2.13 19.83 8.69
C HIS A 89 -2.32 19.09 10.02
N ASN A 90 -2.98 17.92 10.00
CA ASN A 90 -3.28 17.11 11.18
C ASN A 90 -2.16 16.13 11.55
N GLY A 91 -0.98 16.26 10.92
CA GLY A 91 0.15 15.35 11.11
C GLY A 91 0.10 14.16 10.15
N ALA A 92 1.18 13.38 10.14
CA ALA A 92 1.31 12.21 9.28
C ALA A 92 0.34 11.10 9.69
N MET A 93 -0.29 10.47 8.70
CA MET A 93 -1.26 9.40 8.89
C MET A 93 -0.63 8.12 9.42
N TYR A 94 0.62 7.86 9.04
CA TYR A 94 1.39 6.68 9.43
C TYR A 94 2.83 7.10 9.75
N LYS A 95 3.58 6.23 10.43
CA LYS A 95 4.98 6.47 10.79
C LYS A 95 5.90 6.51 9.58
N ALA A 96 5.69 5.58 8.63
CA ALA A 96 6.44 5.45 7.40
C ALA A 96 5.56 4.86 6.27
N ALA A 97 5.92 5.15 5.02
CA ALA A 97 5.27 4.60 3.83
C ALA A 97 6.20 3.68 3.04
N HIS A 98 5.74 2.45 2.79
CA HIS A 98 6.36 1.48 1.89
C HIS A 98 5.51 1.36 0.63
N ILE A 99 5.96 1.94 -0.48
CA ILE A 99 5.12 2.14 -1.66
C ILE A 99 5.45 1.12 -2.76
N HIS A 100 4.43 0.40 -3.20
CA HIS A 100 4.46 -0.55 -4.30
C HIS A 100 3.45 -0.15 -5.37
N PHE A 101 3.92 0.17 -6.57
CA PHE A 101 3.03 0.46 -7.70
C PHE A 101 2.69 -0.81 -8.48
N THR A 102 1.44 -0.91 -8.93
CA THR A 102 0.95 -2.06 -9.70
C THR A 102 1.49 -2.13 -11.13
N SER A 103 2.01 -1.03 -11.67
CA SER A 103 2.64 -0.95 -12.99
C SER A 103 3.76 0.07 -13.01
N GLY A 104 4.56 0.05 -14.09
CA GLY A 104 5.59 1.05 -14.33
C GLY A 104 4.99 2.46 -14.37
N ASN A 105 5.62 3.39 -13.66
CA ASN A 105 5.21 4.78 -13.61
C ASN A 105 5.93 5.58 -14.70
N THR A 106 5.19 6.41 -15.43
CA THR A 106 5.82 7.41 -16.29
C THR A 106 6.45 8.48 -15.39
N ASN A 107 7.72 8.82 -15.62
CA ASN A 107 8.59 9.64 -14.76
C ASN A 107 8.00 10.98 -14.28
N ALA A 108 6.95 11.48 -14.94
CA ALA A 108 6.26 12.73 -14.63
C ALA A 108 5.72 12.83 -13.19
N TYR A 109 5.29 11.72 -12.57
CA TYR A 109 4.64 11.77 -11.27
C TYR A 109 5.60 11.70 -10.07
N PHE A 110 6.80 11.13 -10.24
CA PHE A 110 7.79 11.02 -9.16
C PHE A 110 8.61 12.29 -8.97
N CYS A 111 8.78 13.11 -10.02
CA CYS A 111 9.50 14.37 -9.92
C CYS A 111 8.87 15.35 -8.90
N THR A 112 7.57 15.25 -8.65
CA THR A 112 6.87 16.11 -7.68
C THR A 112 7.19 15.73 -6.23
N SER A 113 7.42 14.44 -5.93
CA SER A 113 7.65 13.96 -4.55
C SER A 113 9.10 14.10 -4.07
N LYS A 114 10.06 14.46 -4.95
CA LYS A 114 11.47 14.67 -4.57
C LYS A 114 11.80 16.09 -4.09
N LYS A 115 10.83 16.99 -4.01
CA LYS A 115 11.02 18.32 -3.41
C LYS A 115 10.58 18.27 -1.95
N ASN A 116 11.52 17.92 -1.06
CA ASN A 116 11.78 18.51 0.26
C ASN A 116 12.84 17.68 0.99
#